data_AF-A0A2M7QBV2-F1
#
_entry.id   AF-A0A2M7QBV2-F1
#
_cell.length_a   1.000
_cell.length_b   1.000
_cell.length_c   1.000
_cell.angle_alpha   90.00
_cell.angle_beta   90.00
_cell.angle_gamma   90.00
#
_symmetry.space_group_name_H-M   'P 1'
#
loop_
_entity.id
_entity.type
_entity.pdbx_description
1 polymer ?
#
loop_
_entity_poly.entity_id
_entity_poly.type
_entity_poly.pdbx_seq_one_letter_code
_entity_poly.pdbx_strand_id
1 'polypeptide(L)'
;MFIFPHSKSQKPFNTKELFEKKECDLVLAEISYPATGQGIELGWANMFQIPIYCIYKKGADISRSALSIVAKNIEYSDSKDLIVQLSSLLLS
;
A
#
# COMPACT_ATOMS: atom_id res chain seq x y z
N MET A 1 -1.69 -5.77 13.99
CA MET A 1 -2.29 -6.95 13.31
C MET A 1 -2.22 -6.71 11.82
N PHE A 2 -1.90 -7.72 11.00
CA PHE A 2 -1.93 -7.56 9.54
C PHE A 2 -3.32 -7.85 8.98
N ILE A 3 -3.79 -6.98 8.08
CA ILE A 3 -5.05 -7.12 7.36
C ILE A 3 -4.71 -7.30 5.88
N PHE A 4 -5.09 -8.45 5.31
CA PHE A 4 -4.90 -8.76 3.89
C PHE A 4 -6.28 -8.83 3.21
N PRO A 5 -6.86 -7.68 2.82
CA PRO A 5 -8.28 -7.54 2.50
C PRO A 5 -8.75 -8.47 1.37
N HIS A 6 -7.85 -8.83 0.45
CA HIS A 6 -8.16 -9.61 -0.75
C HIS A 6 -7.59 -11.05 -0.73
N SER A 7 -7.05 -11.50 0.41
CA SER A 7 -6.38 -12.81 0.50
C SER A 7 -7.31 -14.02 0.62
N LYS A 8 -8.50 -13.84 1.21
CA LYS A 8 -9.42 -14.93 1.56
C LYS A 8 -10.68 -14.98 0.70
N SER A 9 -10.96 -13.92 -0.07
CA SER A 9 -12.17 -13.82 -0.87
C SER A 9 -12.00 -12.83 -2.01
N GLN A 10 -12.74 -13.08 -3.10
CA GLN A 10 -12.95 -12.11 -4.18
C GLN A 10 -14.12 -11.16 -3.90
N LYS A 11 -14.82 -11.32 -2.77
CA LYS A 11 -15.87 -10.39 -2.36
C LYS A 11 -15.24 -9.03 -2.01
N PRO A 12 -15.95 -7.92 -2.28
CA PRO A 12 -15.49 -6.60 -1.86
C PRO A 12 -15.23 -6.57 -0.36
N PHE A 13 -14.01 -6.19 0.03
CA PHE A 13 -13.68 -5.84 1.41
C PHE A 13 -13.99 -4.36 1.61
N ASN A 14 -14.66 -4.00 2.71
CA ASN A 14 -15.04 -2.60 2.96
C ASN A 14 -13.87 -1.80 3.54
N THR A 15 -12.84 -1.58 2.72
CA THR A 15 -11.62 -0.85 3.09
C THR A 15 -11.92 0.57 3.58
N LYS A 16 -12.93 1.22 3.00
CA LYS A 16 -13.36 2.57 3.42
C LYS A 16 -13.86 2.58 4.86
N GLU A 17 -14.70 1.62 5.25
CA GLU A 17 -15.23 1.53 6.61
C GLU A 17 -14.14 1.21 7.64
N LEU A 18 -13.18 0.33 7.28
CA LEU A 18 -12.00 0.06 8.12
C LEU A 18 -11.24 1.35 8.45
N PHE A 19 -11.03 2.20 7.44
CA PHE A 19 -10.34 3.47 7.59
C PHE A 19 -11.16 4.50 8.38
N GLU A 20 -12.46 4.60 8.11
CA GLU A 20 -13.38 5.49 8.82
C GLU A 20 -13.44 5.17 10.32
N LYS A 21 -13.42 3.88 10.68
CA LYS A 21 -13.38 3.41 12.07
C LYS A 21 -12.01 3.53 12.74
N LYS A 22 -10.99 3.99 12.02
CA LYS A 22 -9.60 4.09 12.49
C LYS A 22 -9.05 2.74 12.99
N GLU A 23 -9.41 1.65 12.30
CA GLU A 23 -8.94 0.30 12.58
C GLU A 23 -7.66 -0.06 11.79
N CYS A 24 -7.08 0.92 11.10
CA CYS A 24 -5.86 0.80 10.32
C CYS A 24 -4.93 1.99 10.59
N ASP A 25 -3.72 1.69 11.07
CA ASP A 25 -2.73 2.71 11.41
C ASP A 25 -1.76 3.02 10.25
N LEU A 26 -1.65 2.12 9.28
CA LEU A 26 -0.70 2.20 8.16
C LEU A 26 -1.19 1.36 6.99
N VAL A 27 -1.12 1.91 5.78
CA VAL A 27 -1.30 1.17 4.53
C VAL A 27 0.06 0.87 3.91
N LEU A 28 0.30 -0.39 3.60
CA LEU A 28 1.43 -0.84 2.78
C LEU A 28 0.90 -1.33 1.44
N ALA A 29 1.30 -0.70 0.33
CA ALA A 29 0.82 -1.03 -1.01
C ALA A 29 1.96 -1.37 -1.97
N GLU A 30 1.83 -2.51 -2.63
CA GLU A 30 2.67 -2.88 -3.79
C GLU A 30 2.04 -2.27 -5.04
N ILE A 31 2.78 -1.41 -5.73
CA ILE A 31 2.26 -0.56 -6.82
C ILE A 31 2.99 -0.76 -8.15
N SER A 32 3.75 -1.85 -8.32
CA SER A 32 4.44 -2.17 -9.58
C SER A 32 3.52 -2.27 -10.79
N TYR A 33 2.24 -2.58 -10.55
CA TYR A 33 1.26 -2.81 -11.59
C TYR A 33 0.05 -1.89 -11.37
N PRO A 34 -0.50 -1.30 -12.44
CA PRO A 34 -1.67 -0.44 -12.33
C PRO A 34 -2.89 -1.25 -11.85
N ALA A 35 -3.55 -0.77 -10.80
CA ALA A 35 -4.74 -1.39 -10.24
C ALA A 35 -5.74 -0.31 -9.77
N THR A 36 -6.86 -0.16 -10.49
CA THR A 36 -7.88 0.86 -10.19
C THR A 36 -8.45 0.72 -8.78
N GLY A 37 -8.78 -0.50 -8.35
CA GLY A 37 -9.33 -0.76 -7.02
C GLY A 37 -8.37 -0.34 -5.90
N GLN A 38 -7.10 -0.73 -6.01
CA GLN A 38 -6.08 -0.32 -5.05
C GLN A 38 -5.88 1.20 -5.06
N GLY A 39 -5.89 1.85 -6.24
CA GLY A 39 -5.80 3.31 -6.35
C GLY A 39 -6.94 4.04 -5.63
N ILE A 40 -8.17 3.51 -5.69
CA ILE A 40 -9.33 4.03 -4.94
C ILE A 40 -9.10 3.89 -3.42
N GLU A 41 -8.62 2.72 -2.98
CA GLU A 41 -8.29 2.47 -1.56
C GLU A 41 -7.21 3.44 -1.05
N LEU A 42 -6.16 3.68 -1.83
CA LEU A 42 -5.12 4.66 -1.51
C LEU A 42 -5.69 6.09 -1.41
N GLY A 43 -6.63 6.45 -2.29
CA GLY A 43 -7.34 7.72 -2.21
C GLY A 43 -8.11 7.89 -0.89
N TRP A 44 -8.79 6.84 -0.42
CA TRP A 44 -9.46 6.85 0.88
C TRP A 44 -8.48 6.93 2.04
N ALA A 45 -7.38 6.18 2.00
CA ALA A 45 -6.34 6.24 3.03
C ALA A 45 -5.79 7.68 3.17
N ASN A 46 -5.47 8.33 2.04
CA ASN A 46 -5.03 9.72 2.02
C ASN A 46 -6.10 10.68 2.57
N MET A 47 -7.37 10.49 2.19
CA MET A 47 -8.49 11.29 2.68
C MET A 47 -8.66 11.19 4.21
N PHE A 48 -8.48 10.00 4.77
CA PHE A 48 -8.54 9.75 6.23
C PHE A 48 -7.21 9.98 6.96
N GLN A 49 -6.21 10.53 6.26
CA GLN A 49 -4.86 10.80 6.80
C GLN A 49 -4.16 9.57 7.38
N ILE A 50 -4.44 8.39 6.84
CA ILE A 50 -3.72 7.17 7.18
C ILE A 50 -2.41 7.18 6.40
N PRO A 51 -1.24 7.02 7.06
CA PRO A 51 0.04 6.93 6.38
C PRO A 51 0.03 5.84 5.30
N ILE A 52 0.56 6.18 4.13
CA ILE A 52 0.68 5.26 2.99
C ILE A 52 2.15 5.05 2.70
N TYR A 53 2.60 3.80 2.81
CA TYR A 53 3.88 3.35 2.32
C TYR A 53 3.71 2.53 1.05
N CYS A 54 4.51 2.84 0.04
CA CYS A 54 4.51 2.11 -1.21
C CYS A 54 5.80 1.33 -1.42
N ILE A 55 5.67 0.14 -1.98
CA ILE A 55 6.78 -0.66 -2.48
C ILE A 55 6.56 -0.91 -3.97
N TYR A 56 7.62 -0.93 -4.75
CA TYR A 56 7.52 -1.20 -6.18
C TYR A 56 8.77 -1.87 -6.72
N LYS A 57 8.60 -2.67 -7.77
CA LYS A 57 9.67 -3.41 -8.42
C LYS A 57 10.52 -2.45 -9.23
N LYS A 58 11.82 -2.70 -9.22
CA LYS A 58 12.79 -1.93 -9.99
C LYS A 58 12.43 -1.87 -11.46
N GLY A 59 12.39 -0.64 -11.98
CA GLY A 59 12.03 -0.36 -13.37
C GLY A 59 10.53 -0.40 -13.69
N ALA A 60 9.65 -0.51 -12.68
CA ALA A 60 8.21 -0.38 -12.88
C ALA A 60 7.84 1.08 -13.26
N ASP A 61 6.87 1.24 -14.16
CA ASP A 61 6.32 2.55 -14.52
C ASP A 61 5.24 2.95 -13.52
N ILE A 62 5.61 3.80 -12.56
CA ILE A 62 4.77 4.16 -11.43
C ILE A 62 3.96 5.43 -11.73
N SER A 63 2.67 5.37 -11.42
CA SER A 63 1.80 6.55 -11.49
C SER A 63 2.30 7.68 -10.59
N ARG A 64 2.60 8.84 -11.19
CA ARG A 64 3.02 10.05 -10.46
C ARG A 64 1.97 10.51 -9.43
N SER A 65 0.69 10.31 -9.76
CA SER A 65 -0.40 10.64 -8.83
C SER A 65 -0.38 9.76 -7.58
N ALA A 66 -0.05 8.47 -7.72
CA ALA A 66 0.12 7.57 -6.58
C ALA A 66 1.29 8.04 -5.70
N LEU A 67 2.42 8.45 -6.28
CA LEU A 67 3.56 8.94 -5.50
C LEU A 67 3.28 10.25 -4.74
N SER A 68 2.34 11.07 -5.20
CA SER A 68 2.03 12.37 -4.58
C SER A 68 1.37 12.28 -3.20
N ILE A 69 0.78 11.13 -2.87
CA ILE A 69 0.07 10.89 -1.60
C ILE A 69 0.84 9.98 -0.63
N VAL A 70 2.06 9.59 -1.00
CA VAL A 70 2.83 8.57 -0.30
C VAL A 70 3.79 9.20 0.70
N ALA A 71 3.77 8.69 1.93
CA ALA A 71 4.67 9.14 2.99
C ALA A 71 6.08 8.57 2.84
N LYS A 72 6.21 7.30 2.42
CA LYS A 72 7.49 6.65 2.11
C LYS A 72 7.32 5.69 0.94
N ASN A 73 8.30 5.65 0.05
CA ASN A 73 8.33 4.66 -1.01
C ASN A 73 9.69 3.95 -1.09
N ILE A 74 9.68 2.68 -1.47
CA ILE A 74 10.89 1.87 -1.63
C ILE A 74 10.82 1.05 -2.91
N GLU A 75 11.94 0.99 -3.63
CA GLU A 75 12.15 0.12 -4.78
C GLU A 75 12.74 -1.23 -4.35
N TYR A 76 12.33 -2.34 -4.98
CA TYR A 76 12.93 -3.67 -4.77
C TYR A 76 13.29 -4.38 -6.09
N SER A 77 14.38 -5.14 -6.13
CA SER A 77 14.79 -5.89 -7.33
C SER A 77 14.23 -7.31 -7.42
N ASP A 78 14.15 -8.00 -6.29
CA ASP A 78 13.70 -9.39 -6.19
C ASP A 78 13.07 -9.68 -4.82
N SER A 79 12.61 -10.92 -4.60
CA SER A 79 11.92 -11.30 -3.36
C SER A 79 12.81 -11.25 -2.12
N LYS A 80 14.13 -11.46 -2.24
CA LYS A 80 15.04 -11.35 -1.09
C LYS A 80 15.23 -9.89 -0.71
N ASP A 81 15.47 -9.04 -1.70
CA ASP A 81 15.56 -7.59 -1.51
C ASP A 81 14.26 -7.03 -0.94
N LEU A 82 13.11 -7.44 -1.45
CA LEU A 82 11.80 -7.05 -0.93
C LEU A 82 11.66 -7.30 0.58
N ILE A 83 12.11 -8.46 1.07
CA ILE A 83 12.07 -8.78 2.50
C ILE A 83 12.98 -7.83 3.30
N VAL A 84 14.17 -7.52 2.78
CA VAL A 84 15.11 -6.57 3.41
C VAL A 84 14.50 -5.17 3.47
N GLN A 85 13.96 -4.69 2.35
CA GLN A 85 13.32 -3.38 2.25
C GLN A 85 12.13 -3.25 3.20
N LEU A 86 11.25 -4.26 3.25
CA LEU A 86 10.11 -4.29 4.16
C LEU A 86 10.53 -4.30 5.63
N SER A 87 11.58 -5.06 5.96
CA SER A 87 12.12 -5.11 7.33
C SER A 87 12.66 -3.75 7.73
N SER A 88 13.41 -3.08 6.85
CA SER A 88 13.93 -1.73 7.09
C SER A 88 12.81 -0.69 7.24
N LEU A 89 11.72 -0.83 6.48
CA LEU A 89 10.61 0.13 6.48
C LEU A 89 9.73 0.03 7.72
N LEU A 90 9.53 -1.19 8.24
CA LEU A 90 8.63 -1.47 9.37
C LEU A 90 9.32 -1.40 10.73
N LEU A 91 10.66 -1.47 10.78
CA LEU A 91 11.46 -1.37 12.01
C LEU A 91 12.09 0.02 12.21
N SER A 92 11.87 0.97 11.29
CA SER A 92 12.31 2.37 11.40
C SER A 92 11.37 3.20 12.26
#